data_AF-A0A9D7FUM6-F1
#
_entry.id   AF-A0A9D7FUM6-F1
#
_cell.length_a   1.000
_cell.length_b   1.000
_cell.length_c   1.000
_cell.angle_alpha   90.00
_cell.angle_beta   90.00
_cell.angle_gamma   90.00
#
_symmetry.space_group_name_H-M   'P 1'
#
loop_
_entity.id
_entity.type
_entity.pdbx_description
1 polymer ?
#
loop_
_entity_poly.entity_id
_entity_poly.type
_entity_poly.pdbx_seq_one_letter_code
_entity_poly.pdbx_strand_id
1 'polypeptide(L)'
;MKLNDQHRERIAACLFLAPNLAGFFLFTLFPVIGSFVLAFTDWNIFTPPKFIGLAHFKTMFLTPDFWKYFWNTLVLMSGIPVSIACSLALALLMKDKLPGIALFRTLYFLPTVSSGVALFILWRWIYNPDFGLMNQFLGALWEAGAWFVGLFGFDPGPFPAPLWLSSERWAKPALILMGIWLSAGGPNMVLYLAGLQQIPKELIEAAGIDGAGHWTTFRHITWPMLAPTTFFIAVMSIIGGLQGALNRSTS
;
A
#
# COMPACT_ATOMS: atom_id res chain seq x y z
N MET A 1 21.63 -23.33 43.71
CA MET A 1 20.43 -22.46 43.84
C MET A 1 20.05 -21.77 42.53
N LYS A 2 20.95 -21.11 41.78
CA LYS A 2 20.66 -20.40 40.51
C LYS A 2 20.02 -21.23 39.36
N LEU A 3 20.22 -22.54 39.31
CA LEU A 3 19.65 -23.40 38.25
C LEU A 3 18.12 -23.61 38.38
N ASN A 4 17.58 -23.46 39.60
CA ASN A 4 16.16 -23.65 39.87
C ASN A 4 15.33 -22.42 39.48
N ASP A 5 15.91 -21.23 39.62
CA ASP A 5 15.27 -19.96 39.24
C ASP A 5 15.14 -19.84 37.71
N GLN A 6 16.17 -20.22 36.95
CA GLN A 6 16.10 -20.28 35.47
C GLN A 6 15.04 -21.26 34.96
N HIS A 7 14.80 -22.39 35.65
CA HIS A 7 13.75 -23.34 35.29
C HIS A 7 12.36 -22.78 35.56
N ARG A 8 12.16 -22.10 36.70
CA ARG A 8 10.87 -21.46 37.04
C ARG A 8 10.57 -20.30 36.10
N GLU A 9 11.58 -19.50 35.72
CA GLU A 9 11.45 -18.43 34.74
C GLU A 9 11.06 -18.97 33.34
N ARG A 10 11.67 -20.08 32.89
CA ARG A 10 11.31 -20.72 31.62
C ARG A 10 9.90 -21.28 31.61
N ILE A 11 9.47 -21.91 32.71
CA ILE A 11 8.11 -22.44 32.83
C ILE A 11 7.09 -21.29 32.87
N ALA A 12 7.38 -20.22 33.61
CA ALA A 12 6.53 -19.02 33.62
C ALA A 12 6.46 -18.38 32.22
N ALA A 13 7.58 -18.18 31.54
CA ALA A 13 7.62 -17.69 30.17
C ALA A 13 6.81 -18.59 29.22
N CYS A 14 6.93 -19.92 29.36
CA CYS A 14 6.17 -20.88 28.55
C CYS A 14 4.66 -20.77 28.82
N LEU A 15 4.23 -20.64 30.07
CA LEU A 15 2.82 -20.46 30.44
C LEU A 15 2.25 -19.14 29.91
N PHE A 16 3.04 -18.06 29.88
CA PHE A 16 2.63 -16.79 29.29
C PHE A 16 2.55 -16.85 27.75
N LEU A 17 3.42 -17.64 27.12
CA LEU A 17 3.41 -17.84 25.66
C LEU A 17 2.33 -18.84 25.21
N ALA A 18 1.96 -19.80 26.06
CA ALA A 18 1.09 -20.91 25.69
C ALA A 18 -0.28 -20.49 25.12
N PRO A 19 -1.02 -19.51 25.69
CA PRO A 19 -2.29 -19.07 25.11
C PRO A 19 -2.14 -18.47 23.71
N ASN A 20 -1.09 -17.65 23.49
CA ASN A 20 -0.82 -17.03 22.20
C ASN A 20 -0.42 -18.07 21.16
N LEU A 21 0.47 -19.00 21.52
CA LEU A 21 0.89 -20.10 20.65
C LEU A 21 -0.27 -21.03 20.32
N ALA A 22 -1.09 -21.40 21.30
CA ALA A 22 -2.28 -22.21 21.08
C ALA A 22 -3.24 -21.54 20.09
N GLY A 23 -3.49 -20.23 20.24
CA GLY A 23 -4.27 -19.45 19.30
C GLY A 23 -3.68 -19.45 17.89
N PHE A 24 -2.37 -19.20 17.76
CA PHE A 24 -1.67 -19.25 16.48
C PHE A 24 -1.77 -20.64 15.80
N PHE A 25 -1.55 -21.72 16.55
CA PHE A 25 -1.64 -23.07 16.00
C PHE A 25 -3.06 -23.40 15.53
N LEU A 26 -4.07 -23.05 16.34
CA LEU A 26 -5.46 -23.39 16.07
C LEU A 26 -6.08 -22.54 14.96
N PHE A 27 -5.82 -21.24 14.94
CA PHE A 27 -6.51 -20.30 14.05
C PHE A 27 -5.67 -19.84 12.86
N THR A 28 -4.35 -20.04 12.87
CA THR A 28 -3.48 -19.66 11.75
C THR A 28 -2.84 -20.88 11.10
N LEU A 29 -2.08 -21.68 11.86
CA LEU A 29 -1.32 -22.77 11.26
C LEU A 29 -2.23 -23.89 10.74
N PHE A 30 -3.26 -24.26 11.52
CA PHE A 30 -4.19 -25.32 11.13
C PHE A 30 -4.94 -25.01 9.81
N PRO A 31 -5.59 -23.84 9.62
CA PRO A 31 -6.19 -23.50 8.33
C PRO A 31 -5.21 -23.38 7.17
N VAL A 32 -3.96 -22.94 7.42
CA VAL A 32 -2.91 -22.87 6.39
C VAL A 32 -2.51 -24.27 5.93
N ILE A 33 -2.29 -25.20 6.86
CA ILE A 33 -2.00 -26.60 6.53
C ILE A 33 -3.19 -27.22 5.79
N GLY A 34 -4.42 -26.96 6.26
CA GLY A 34 -5.65 -27.41 5.58
C GLY A 34 -5.73 -26.92 4.14
N SER A 35 -5.55 -25.62 3.92
CA SER A 35 -5.52 -25.00 2.59
C SER A 35 -4.41 -25.59 1.71
N PHE A 36 -3.24 -25.87 2.29
CA PHE A 36 -2.13 -26.48 1.58
C PHE A 36 -2.46 -27.90 1.13
N VAL A 37 -3.08 -28.73 1.97
CA VAL A 37 -3.51 -30.10 1.59
C VAL A 37 -4.62 -30.05 0.53
N LEU A 38 -5.57 -29.11 0.67
CA LEU A 38 -6.64 -28.91 -0.30
C LEU A 38 -6.12 -28.47 -1.68
N ALA A 39 -4.99 -27.76 -1.76
CA ALA A 39 -4.39 -27.37 -3.04
C ALA A 39 -4.00 -28.58 -3.92
N PHE A 40 -3.87 -29.78 -3.34
CA PHE A 40 -3.57 -31.03 -4.05
C PHE A 40 -4.77 -31.99 -4.11
N THR A 41 -5.93 -31.58 -3.59
CA THR A 41 -7.10 -32.44 -3.41
C THR A 41 -8.31 -31.83 -4.11
N ASP A 42 -8.86 -32.56 -5.07
CA ASP A 42 -10.15 -32.22 -5.67
C ASP A 42 -11.24 -32.48 -4.63
N TRP A 43 -11.74 -31.40 -4.04
CA TRP A 43 -12.75 -31.46 -3.02
C TRP A 43 -13.79 -30.36 -3.20
N ASN A 44 -15.04 -30.78 -3.09
CA ASN A 44 -16.23 -29.96 -3.18
C ASN A 44 -17.26 -30.49 -2.17
N ILE A 45 -18.19 -29.64 -1.75
CA ILE A 45 -19.14 -29.94 -0.66
C ILE A 45 -19.97 -31.21 -0.92
N PHE A 46 -20.17 -31.56 -2.20
CA PHE A 46 -21.04 -32.65 -2.62
C PHE A 46 -20.33 -33.96 -2.98
N THR A 47 -18.99 -33.99 -2.93
CA THR A 47 -18.22 -35.09 -3.51
C THR A 47 -17.02 -35.43 -2.59
N PRO A 48 -16.68 -36.71 -2.43
CA PRO A 48 -15.62 -37.12 -1.51
C PRO A 48 -14.26 -36.58 -2.00
N PRO A 49 -13.38 -36.15 -1.08
CA PRO A 49 -12.08 -35.58 -1.44
C PRO A 49 -11.22 -36.61 -2.20
N LYS A 50 -10.72 -36.21 -3.37
CA LYS A 50 -9.81 -37.04 -4.19
C LYS A 50 -8.47 -36.36 -4.33
N PHE A 51 -7.39 -37.02 -3.93
CA PHE A 51 -6.05 -36.49 -4.11
C PHE A 51 -5.67 -36.53 -5.60
N ILE A 52 -5.48 -35.36 -6.22
CA ILE A 52 -5.14 -35.22 -7.65
C ILE A 52 -3.73 -34.67 -7.88
N GLY A 53 -2.95 -34.48 -6.80
CA GLY A 53 -1.58 -33.98 -6.88
C GLY A 53 -1.50 -32.61 -7.52
N LEU A 54 -0.70 -32.45 -8.57
CA LEU A 54 -0.44 -31.15 -9.21
C LEU A 54 -1.44 -30.75 -10.31
N ALA A 55 -2.53 -31.50 -10.50
CA ALA A 55 -3.48 -31.27 -11.59
C ALA A 55 -4.10 -29.86 -11.54
N HIS A 56 -4.44 -29.34 -10.35
CA HIS A 56 -4.96 -27.97 -10.19
C HIS A 56 -3.99 -26.92 -10.74
N PHE A 57 -2.71 -27.04 -10.41
CA PHE A 57 -1.68 -26.11 -10.88
C PHE A 57 -1.53 -26.16 -12.40
N LYS A 58 -1.50 -27.37 -13.00
CA LYS A 58 -1.43 -27.52 -14.46
C LYS A 58 -2.61 -26.84 -15.14
N THR A 59 -3.83 -27.07 -14.67
CA THR A 59 -5.03 -26.43 -15.23
C THR A 59 -4.96 -24.91 -15.08
N MET A 60 -4.61 -24.42 -13.89
CA MET A 60 -4.50 -22.99 -13.58
C MET A 60 -3.50 -22.27 -14.50
N PHE A 61 -2.29 -22.81 -14.71
CA PHE A 61 -1.29 -22.19 -15.57
C PHE A 61 -1.62 -22.25 -17.06
N LEU A 62 -2.45 -23.20 -17.49
CA LEU A 62 -2.89 -23.35 -18.88
C LEU A 62 -4.12 -22.48 -19.22
N THR A 63 -4.87 -22.01 -18.22
CA THR A 63 -6.02 -21.14 -18.45
C THR A 63 -5.57 -19.69 -18.73
N PRO A 64 -6.03 -19.04 -19.82
CA PRO A 64 -5.68 -17.65 -20.13
C PRO A 64 -6.04 -16.65 -19.03
N ASP A 65 -7.13 -16.91 -18.29
CA ASP A 65 -7.62 -16.04 -17.23
C ASP A 65 -6.62 -15.87 -16.08
N PHE A 66 -5.85 -16.93 -15.76
CA PHE A 66 -4.83 -16.84 -14.71
C PHE A 66 -3.82 -15.74 -15.02
N TRP A 67 -3.27 -15.74 -16.25
CA TRP A 67 -2.29 -14.74 -16.68
C TRP A 67 -2.90 -13.34 -16.77
N LYS A 68 -4.18 -13.23 -17.16
CA LYS A 68 -4.91 -11.96 -17.16
C LYS A 68 -5.03 -11.38 -15.74
N TYR A 69 -5.44 -12.17 -14.75
CA TYR A 69 -5.55 -11.72 -13.36
C TYR A 69 -4.18 -11.45 -12.71
N PHE A 70 -3.19 -12.28 -13.02
CA PHE A 70 -1.82 -12.08 -12.57
C PHE A 70 -1.27 -10.74 -13.08
N TRP A 71 -1.41 -10.46 -14.38
CA TRP A 71 -0.95 -9.19 -14.95
C TRP A 71 -1.73 -7.99 -14.42
N ASN A 72 -3.04 -8.10 -14.26
CA ASN A 72 -3.85 -7.04 -13.64
C ASN A 72 -3.38 -6.72 -12.21
N THR A 73 -3.02 -7.74 -11.44
CA THR A 73 -2.48 -7.58 -10.09
C THR A 73 -1.15 -6.84 -10.13
N LEU A 74 -0.22 -7.23 -11.00
CA LEU A 74 1.06 -6.55 -11.17
C LEU A 74 0.90 -5.09 -11.60
N VAL A 75 -0.04 -4.81 -12.52
CA VAL A 75 -0.36 -3.44 -12.93
C VAL A 75 -0.89 -2.62 -11.76
N LEU A 76 -1.78 -3.16 -10.93
CA LEU A 76 -2.26 -2.46 -9.73
C LEU A 76 -1.12 -2.22 -8.72
N MET A 77 -0.22 -3.20 -8.56
CA MET A 77 0.95 -3.09 -7.68
C MET A 77 2.00 -2.09 -8.17
N SER A 78 1.98 -1.68 -9.45
CA SER A 78 2.85 -0.61 -9.96
C SER A 78 2.62 0.74 -9.26
N GLY A 79 1.49 0.90 -8.56
CA GLY A 79 1.23 2.05 -7.68
C GLY A 79 2.04 2.06 -6.39
N ILE A 80 2.63 0.93 -5.97
CA ILE A 80 3.35 0.81 -4.69
C ILE A 80 4.62 1.69 -4.66
N PRO A 81 5.52 1.67 -5.67
CA PRO A 81 6.68 2.57 -5.67
C PRO A 81 6.28 4.04 -5.62
N VAL A 82 5.22 4.42 -6.34
CA VAL A 82 4.69 5.78 -6.36
C VAL A 82 4.13 6.16 -5.00
N SER A 83 3.38 5.27 -4.36
CA SER A 83 2.83 5.53 -3.03
C SER A 83 3.92 5.66 -1.96
N ILE A 84 4.99 4.85 -2.05
CA ILE A 84 6.18 4.97 -1.21
C ILE A 84 6.85 6.33 -1.39
N ALA A 85 7.09 6.74 -2.65
CA ALA A 85 7.70 8.02 -2.95
C ALA A 85 6.84 9.20 -2.46
N CYS A 86 5.53 9.17 -2.69
CA CYS A 86 4.59 10.18 -2.19
C CYS A 86 4.56 10.23 -0.66
N SER A 87 4.56 9.08 0.01
CA SER A 87 4.58 8.99 1.49
C SER A 87 5.85 9.64 2.06
N LEU A 88 7.00 9.35 1.45
CA LEU A 88 8.27 9.95 1.85
C LEU A 88 8.30 11.46 1.59
N ALA A 89 7.80 11.90 0.43
CA ALA A 89 7.73 13.32 0.09
C ALA A 89 6.86 14.09 1.09
N LEU A 90 5.68 13.56 1.42
CA LEU A 90 4.80 14.13 2.45
C LEU A 90 5.47 14.12 3.83
N ALA A 91 6.15 13.05 4.20
CA ALA A 91 6.87 12.97 5.47
C ALA A 91 8.01 14.01 5.57
N LEU A 92 8.74 14.26 4.49
CA LEU A 92 9.77 15.30 4.44
C LEU A 92 9.16 16.70 4.55
N LEU A 93 8.05 16.97 3.85
CA LEU A 93 7.31 18.24 3.97
C LEU A 93 6.80 18.48 5.40
N MET A 94 6.43 17.41 6.12
CA MET A 94 5.91 17.45 7.48
C MET A 94 6.97 17.21 8.56
N LYS A 95 8.25 17.10 8.18
CA LYS A 95 9.35 16.94 9.12
C LYS A 95 9.57 18.22 9.91
N ASP A 96 9.51 19.36 9.23
CA ASP A 96 9.76 20.66 9.82
C ASP A 96 8.55 21.12 10.63
N LYS A 97 8.79 21.82 11.75
CA LYS A 97 7.75 22.32 12.67
C LYS A 97 6.97 23.46 12.03
N LEU A 98 6.24 23.19 10.95
CA LEU A 98 5.36 24.16 10.32
C LEU A 98 4.20 24.49 11.28
N PRO A 99 3.83 25.77 11.42
CA PRO A 99 2.63 26.13 12.17
C PRO A 99 1.40 25.47 11.51
N GLY A 100 0.59 24.77 12.30
CA GLY A 100 -0.58 24.03 11.79
C GLY A 100 -0.36 22.54 11.50
N ILE A 101 0.83 21.98 11.80
CA ILE A 101 1.14 20.58 11.51
C ILE A 101 0.19 19.57 12.15
N ALA A 102 -0.38 19.90 13.32
CA ALA A 102 -1.36 19.04 14.00
C ALA A 102 -2.66 18.94 13.20
N LEU A 103 -3.15 20.05 12.65
CA LEU A 103 -4.35 20.07 11.81
C LEU A 103 -4.11 19.30 10.50
N PHE A 104 -2.95 19.50 9.87
CA PHE A 104 -2.55 18.73 8.70
C PHE A 104 -2.46 17.23 8.99
N ARG A 105 -1.81 16.81 10.08
CA ARG A 105 -1.79 15.39 10.48
C ARG A 105 -3.21 14.86 10.66
N THR A 106 -4.08 15.56 11.38
CA THR A 106 -5.47 15.11 11.56
C THR A 106 -6.19 14.93 10.21
N LEU A 107 -6.14 15.92 9.32
CA LEU A 107 -6.81 15.85 8.02
C LEU A 107 -6.33 14.69 7.14
N TYR A 108 -5.02 14.45 7.09
CA TYR A 108 -4.45 13.36 6.30
C TYR A 108 -4.69 11.98 6.91
N PHE A 109 -4.80 11.88 8.24
CA PHE A 109 -5.11 10.64 8.92
C PHE A 109 -6.61 10.30 8.95
N LEU A 110 -7.50 11.28 8.89
CA LEU A 110 -8.95 11.06 8.91
C LEU A 110 -9.43 9.92 7.97
N PRO A 111 -8.94 9.81 6.72
CA PRO A 111 -9.30 8.72 5.83
C PRO A 111 -8.97 7.34 6.39
N THR A 112 -7.86 7.18 7.12
CA THR A 112 -7.42 5.88 7.65
C THR A 112 -8.31 5.35 8.77
N VAL A 113 -9.06 6.24 9.43
CA VAL A 113 -10.00 5.88 10.52
C VAL A 113 -11.37 5.49 9.96
N SER A 114 -11.64 5.79 8.69
CA SER A 114 -12.90 5.46 8.01
C SER A 114 -12.93 3.99 7.55
N SER A 115 -14.12 3.41 7.42
CA SER A 115 -14.27 2.05 6.91
C SER A 115 -13.85 1.97 5.43
N GLY A 116 -13.23 0.86 5.04
CA GLY A 116 -12.82 0.65 3.65
C GLY A 116 -13.98 0.78 2.64
N VAL A 117 -15.19 0.36 3.04
CA VAL A 117 -16.39 0.48 2.21
C VAL A 117 -16.82 1.93 2.06
N ALA A 118 -16.80 2.71 3.15
CA ALA A 118 -17.14 4.13 3.11
C ALA A 118 -16.20 4.93 2.20
N LEU A 119 -14.90 4.63 2.27
CA LEU A 119 -13.90 5.20 1.37
C LEU A 119 -14.18 4.84 -0.10
N PHE A 120 -14.58 3.60 -0.36
CA PHE A 120 -14.93 3.16 -1.72
C PHE A 120 -16.14 3.92 -2.27
N ILE A 121 -17.17 4.15 -1.45
CA ILE A 121 -18.36 4.93 -1.82
C ILE A 121 -17.99 6.39 -2.10
N LEU A 122 -17.13 6.98 -1.26
CA LEU A 122 -16.62 8.34 -1.45
C LEU A 122 -15.87 8.46 -2.79
N TRP A 123 -14.96 7.52 -3.08
CA TRP A 123 -14.22 7.52 -4.34
C TRP A 123 -15.13 7.26 -5.54
N ARG A 124 -16.17 6.43 -5.40
CA ARG A 124 -17.19 6.26 -6.44
C ARG A 124 -17.91 7.57 -6.77
N TRP A 125 -18.15 8.41 -5.78
CA TRP A 125 -18.74 9.74 -5.98
C TRP A 125 -17.73 10.72 -6.61
N ILE A 126 -16.47 10.73 -6.16
CA ILE A 126 -15.40 11.55 -6.74
C ILE A 126 -15.14 11.19 -8.22
N TYR A 127 -15.21 9.91 -8.55
CA TYR A 127 -15.02 9.38 -9.90
C TYR A 127 -16.29 9.38 -10.75
N ASN A 128 -17.40 9.95 -10.25
CA ASN A 128 -18.61 10.07 -11.03
C ASN A 128 -18.33 10.90 -12.30
N PRO A 129 -18.73 10.44 -13.49
CA PRO A 129 -18.38 11.11 -14.73
C PRO A 129 -19.09 12.45 -14.92
N ASP A 130 -20.29 12.61 -14.38
CA ASP A 130 -21.18 13.75 -14.62
C ASP A 130 -20.91 14.91 -13.66
N PHE A 131 -20.72 14.61 -12.37
CA PHE A 131 -20.56 15.62 -11.31
C PHE A 131 -19.36 15.34 -10.38
N GLY A 132 -18.49 14.39 -10.73
CA GLY A 132 -17.36 14.03 -9.89
C GLY A 132 -16.29 15.12 -9.83
N LEU A 133 -15.78 15.34 -8.61
CA LEU A 133 -14.72 16.31 -8.35
C LEU A 133 -13.44 16.04 -9.17
N MET A 134 -13.16 14.78 -9.49
CA MET A 134 -11.96 14.42 -10.25
C MET A 134 -12.02 14.96 -11.69
N ASN A 135 -13.16 14.81 -12.37
CA ASN A 135 -13.33 15.32 -13.73
C ASN A 135 -13.35 16.85 -13.77
N GLN A 136 -13.96 17.50 -12.76
CA GLN A 136 -13.92 18.96 -12.65
C GLN A 136 -12.50 19.47 -12.45
N PHE A 137 -11.74 18.86 -11.54
CA PHE A 137 -10.35 19.23 -11.28
C PHE A 137 -9.46 19.03 -12.52
N LEU A 138 -9.58 17.89 -13.22
CA LEU A 138 -8.82 17.62 -14.43
C LEU A 138 -9.26 18.47 -15.61
N GLY A 139 -10.55 18.81 -15.70
CA GLY A 139 -11.06 19.78 -16.66
C GLY A 139 -10.43 21.15 -16.44
N ALA A 140 -10.38 21.63 -15.21
CA ALA A 140 -9.71 22.89 -14.87
C ALA A 140 -8.20 22.87 -15.18
N LEU A 141 -7.51 21.76 -14.89
CA LEU A 141 -6.10 21.59 -15.26
C LEU A 141 -5.90 21.52 -16.78
N TRP A 142 -6.82 20.85 -17.49
CA TRP A 142 -6.81 20.78 -18.95
C TRP A 142 -6.98 22.15 -19.58
N GLU A 143 -7.93 22.95 -19.09
CA GLU A 143 -8.16 24.33 -19.56
C GLU A 143 -6.95 25.22 -19.26
N ALA A 144 -6.34 25.11 -18.08
CA ALA A 144 -5.13 25.85 -17.74
C ALA A 144 -3.93 25.46 -18.64
N GLY A 145 -3.78 24.16 -18.92
CA GLY A 145 -2.79 23.66 -19.86
C GLY A 145 -3.08 24.10 -21.29
N ALA A 146 -4.34 24.04 -21.71
CA ALA A 146 -4.79 24.45 -23.04
C ALA A 146 -4.52 25.93 -23.28
N TRP A 147 -4.75 26.78 -22.28
CA TRP A 147 -4.35 28.17 -22.32
C TRP A 147 -2.84 28.32 -22.54
N PHE A 148 -2.01 27.55 -21.82
CA PHE A 148 -0.55 27.61 -21.96
C PHE A 148 -0.06 27.15 -23.33
N VAL A 149 -0.55 26.01 -23.86
CA VAL A 149 -0.12 25.52 -25.18
C VAL A 149 -0.74 26.35 -26.31
N GLY A 150 -1.89 26.97 -26.07
CA GLY A 150 -2.51 27.96 -26.96
C GLY A 150 -1.62 29.19 -27.19
N LEU A 151 -0.79 29.58 -26.22
CA LEU A 151 0.23 30.63 -26.42
C LEU A 151 1.26 30.26 -27.49
N PHE A 152 1.45 28.97 -27.76
CA PHE A 152 2.33 28.43 -28.79
C PHE A 152 1.58 28.01 -30.07
N GLY A 153 0.30 28.34 -30.19
CA GLY A 153 -0.51 28.12 -31.39
C GLY A 153 -1.10 26.71 -31.55
N PHE A 154 -1.12 25.89 -30.49
CA PHE A 154 -1.78 24.58 -30.51
C PHE A 154 -3.16 24.64 -29.85
N ASP A 155 -4.18 24.10 -30.50
CA ASP A 155 -5.50 23.86 -29.91
C ASP A 155 -5.61 22.39 -29.48
N PRO A 156 -5.65 22.10 -28.16
CA PRO A 156 -5.76 20.74 -27.66
C PRO A 156 -7.20 20.19 -27.73
N GLY A 157 -8.21 21.01 -28.02
CA GLY A 157 -9.62 20.62 -28.07
C GLY A 157 -10.29 20.46 -26.69
N PRO A 158 -11.57 20.01 -26.65
CA PRO A 158 -12.34 19.89 -25.41
C PRO A 158 -11.81 18.75 -24.53
N PHE A 159 -11.96 18.90 -23.21
CA PHE A 159 -11.48 17.91 -22.24
C PHE A 159 -12.19 16.55 -22.44
N PRO A 160 -11.45 15.46 -22.75
CA PRO A 160 -12.03 14.13 -22.88
C PRO A 160 -12.23 13.52 -21.49
N ALA A 161 -13.35 13.83 -20.85
CA ALA A 161 -13.67 13.40 -19.49
C ALA A 161 -13.57 11.87 -19.32
N PRO A 162 -12.66 11.36 -18.46
CA PRO A 162 -12.51 9.93 -18.25
C PRO A 162 -13.74 9.29 -17.58
N LEU A 163 -14.19 8.17 -18.14
CA LEU A 163 -15.14 7.26 -17.50
C LEU A 163 -14.38 6.35 -16.52
N TRP A 164 -13.95 6.89 -15.39
CA TRP A 164 -13.02 6.25 -14.45
C TRP A 164 -13.33 4.80 -14.12
N LEU A 165 -14.56 4.49 -13.70
CA LEU A 165 -14.92 3.15 -13.23
C LEU A 165 -15.60 2.29 -14.31
N SER A 166 -16.12 2.92 -15.37
CA SER A 166 -16.86 2.24 -16.44
C SER A 166 -16.00 1.92 -17.67
N SER A 167 -14.79 2.46 -17.75
CA SER A 167 -13.86 2.20 -18.85
C SER A 167 -12.77 1.22 -18.44
N GLU A 168 -12.53 0.20 -19.27
CA GLU A 168 -11.41 -0.72 -19.08
C GLU A 168 -10.04 -0.01 -19.03
N ARG A 169 -9.91 1.11 -19.77
CA ARG A 169 -8.67 1.91 -19.82
C ARG A 169 -8.42 2.70 -18.53
N TRP A 170 -9.47 3.23 -17.91
CA TRP A 170 -9.36 4.15 -16.77
C TRP A 170 -9.59 3.50 -15.41
N ALA A 171 -10.22 2.32 -15.35
CA ALA A 171 -10.50 1.62 -14.10
C ALA A 171 -9.24 1.27 -13.31
N LYS A 172 -8.19 0.77 -13.97
CA LYS A 172 -6.93 0.44 -13.27
C LYS A 172 -6.21 1.69 -12.76
N PRO A 173 -6.00 2.76 -13.56
CA PRO A 173 -5.48 4.03 -13.05
C PRO A 173 -6.29 4.63 -11.89
N ALA A 174 -7.62 4.57 -11.95
CA ALA A 174 -8.50 5.03 -10.87
C ALA A 174 -8.19 4.29 -9.55
N LEU A 175 -8.13 2.96 -9.60
CA LEU A 175 -7.81 2.15 -8.42
C LEU A 175 -6.39 2.39 -7.89
N ILE A 176 -5.43 2.60 -8.78
CA ILE A 176 -4.04 2.93 -8.40
C ILE A 176 -3.98 4.29 -7.70
N LEU A 177 -4.63 5.32 -8.27
CA LEU A 177 -4.67 6.66 -7.67
C LEU A 177 -5.33 6.65 -6.29
N MET A 178 -6.47 5.97 -6.16
CA MET A 178 -7.11 5.76 -4.86
C MET A 178 -6.16 5.07 -3.87
N GLY A 179 -5.48 4.00 -4.30
CA GLY A 179 -4.52 3.27 -3.48
C GLY A 179 -3.32 4.12 -3.04
N ILE A 180 -2.79 4.95 -3.94
CA ILE A 180 -1.71 5.90 -3.64
C ILE A 180 -2.17 6.89 -2.59
N TRP A 181 -3.35 7.49 -2.75
CA TRP A 181 -3.88 8.47 -1.79
C TRP A 181 -4.08 7.86 -0.40
N LEU A 182 -4.67 6.65 -0.32
CA LEU A 182 -4.87 5.93 0.94
C LEU A 182 -3.54 5.59 1.63
N SER A 183 -2.53 5.23 0.85
CA SER A 183 -1.22 4.84 1.38
C SER A 183 -0.37 6.05 1.76
N ALA A 184 -0.37 7.10 0.92
CA ALA A 184 0.47 8.28 1.08
C ALA A 184 0.02 9.19 2.22
N GLY A 185 -1.29 9.38 2.41
CA GLY A 185 -1.82 10.16 3.53
C GLY A 185 -1.89 9.39 4.85
N GLY A 186 -1.68 8.07 4.81
CA GLY A 186 -1.97 7.18 5.93
C GLY A 186 -0.72 6.65 6.66
N PRO A 187 -0.71 5.37 7.05
CA PRO A 187 0.28 4.81 7.98
C PRO A 187 1.73 4.87 7.46
N ASN A 188 1.95 4.81 6.14
CA ASN A 188 3.29 4.82 5.56
C ASN A 188 4.02 6.15 5.80
N MET A 189 3.31 7.28 5.69
CA MET A 189 3.87 8.59 6.01
C MET A 189 4.28 8.68 7.49
N VAL A 190 3.48 8.10 8.39
CA VAL A 190 3.76 8.08 9.84
C VAL A 190 5.02 7.30 10.15
N LEU A 191 5.17 6.14 9.51
CA LEU A 191 6.35 5.30 9.62
C LEU A 191 7.59 6.06 9.12
N TYR A 192 7.47 6.79 8.01
CA TYR A 192 8.55 7.67 7.54
C TYR A 192 8.85 8.82 8.49
N LEU A 193 7.84 9.48 9.06
CA LEU A 193 8.03 10.53 10.06
C LEU A 193 8.73 9.99 11.32
N ALA A 194 8.36 8.80 11.78
CA ALA A 194 9.02 8.14 12.90
C ALA A 194 10.47 7.79 12.56
N GLY A 195 10.74 7.26 11.36
CA GLY A 195 12.09 6.98 10.87
C GLY A 195 12.95 8.24 10.75
N LEU A 196 12.39 9.33 10.23
CA LEU A 196 13.07 10.62 10.11
C LEU A 196 13.44 11.21 11.47
N GLN A 197 12.64 10.96 12.51
CA GLN A 197 12.93 11.41 13.88
C GLN A 197 14.06 10.62 14.54
N GLN A 198 14.37 9.42 14.07
CA GLN A 198 15.47 8.60 14.60
C GLN A 198 16.83 8.99 14.02
N ILE A 199 16.88 9.83 12.98
CA ILE A 199 18.13 10.30 12.38
C ILE A 199 18.83 11.25 13.37
N PRO A 200 20.05 10.93 13.83
CA PRO A 200 20.81 11.81 14.73
C PRO A 200 21.02 13.18 14.10
N LYS A 201 20.72 14.24 14.86
CA LYS A 201 20.88 15.63 14.39
C LYS A 201 22.34 15.96 14.08
N GLU A 202 23.27 15.39 14.84
CA GLU A 202 24.71 15.55 14.69
C GLU A 202 25.18 15.23 13.27
N LEU A 203 24.63 14.20 12.62
CA LEU A 203 24.98 13.85 11.23
C LEU A 203 24.52 14.93 10.23
N ILE A 204 23.36 15.54 10.47
CA ILE A 204 22.81 16.60 9.62
C ILE A 204 23.59 17.91 9.83
N GLU A 205 23.94 18.22 11.07
CA GLU A 205 24.71 19.40 11.43
C GLU A 205 26.15 19.32 10.91
N ALA A 206 26.82 18.16 11.06
CA ALA A 206 28.14 17.90 10.49
C ALA A 206 28.15 18.07 8.97
N ALA A 207 27.14 17.52 8.27
CA ALA A 207 26.99 17.72 6.83
C ALA A 207 26.82 19.20 6.44
N GLY A 208 26.14 19.98 7.28
CA GLY A 208 26.02 21.43 7.10
C GLY A 208 27.35 22.17 7.26
N ILE A 209 28.17 21.77 8.23
CA ILE A 209 29.53 22.31 8.44
C ILE A 209 30.44 21.98 7.25
N ASP A 210 30.31 20.77 6.71
CA ASP A 210 31.05 20.31 5.53
C ASP A 210 30.52 20.92 4.20
N GLY A 211 29.51 21.78 4.25
CA GLY A 211 28.95 22.46 3.08
C GLY A 211 28.07 21.58 2.18
N ALA A 212 27.61 20.43 2.67
CA ALA A 212 26.71 19.56 1.91
C ALA A 212 25.33 20.21 1.72
N GLY A 213 24.89 20.36 0.47
CA GLY A 213 23.55 20.85 0.15
C GLY A 213 22.43 19.85 0.45
N HIS A 214 21.19 20.34 0.49
CA HIS A 214 19.98 19.54 0.82
C HIS A 214 19.86 18.23 0.05
N TRP A 215 20.18 18.23 -1.25
CA TRP A 215 20.14 17.01 -2.07
C TRP A 215 21.23 16.00 -1.69
N THR A 216 22.44 16.48 -1.40
CA THR A 216 23.56 15.64 -0.97
C THR A 216 23.25 15.00 0.38
N THR A 217 22.75 15.79 1.34
CA THR A 217 22.30 15.32 2.65
C THR A 217 21.17 14.31 2.53
N PHE A 218 20.19 14.56 1.65
CA PHE A 218 19.10 13.62 1.41
C PHE A 218 19.59 12.28 0.86
N ARG A 219 20.40 12.31 -0.21
CA ARG A 219 20.85 11.10 -0.91
C ARG A 219 21.83 10.26 -0.09
N HIS A 220 22.73 10.88 0.67
CA HIS A 220 23.82 10.18 1.37
C HIS A 220 23.55 9.94 2.85
N ILE A 221 22.64 10.68 3.49
CA ILE A 221 22.35 10.54 4.92
C ILE A 221 20.91 10.09 5.10
N THR A 222 19.93 10.89 4.66
CA THR A 222 18.52 10.62 4.95
C THR A 222 18.02 9.33 4.30
N TRP A 223 18.24 9.15 2.99
CA TRP A 223 17.73 7.99 2.25
C TRP A 223 18.33 6.66 2.73
N PRO A 224 19.66 6.53 2.95
CA PRO A 224 20.24 5.30 3.48
C PRO A 224 19.75 4.97 4.90
N MET A 225 19.59 5.98 5.76
CA MET A 225 19.10 5.76 7.12
C MET A 225 17.62 5.36 7.17
N LEU A 226 16.84 5.74 6.16
CA LEU A 226 15.44 5.31 6.01
C LEU A 226 15.29 3.93 5.34
N ALA A 227 16.36 3.32 4.85
CA ALA A 227 16.28 2.04 4.15
C ALA A 227 15.54 0.93 4.92
N PRO A 228 15.71 0.75 6.26
CA PRO A 228 14.94 -0.24 7.02
C PRO A 228 13.43 0.05 7.02
N THR A 229 13.05 1.33 7.14
CA THR A 229 11.66 1.79 7.09
C THR A 229 11.05 1.60 5.70
N THR A 230 11.78 1.99 4.65
CA THR A 230 11.38 1.78 3.26
C THR A 230 11.19 0.30 2.94
N PHE A 231 12.12 -0.55 3.39
CA PHE A 231 12.04 -1.99 3.20
C PHE A 231 10.80 -2.59 3.87
N PHE A 232 10.55 -2.22 5.14
CA PHE A 232 9.35 -2.65 5.85
C PHE A 232 8.07 -2.24 5.12
N ILE A 233 7.95 -0.96 4.73
CA ILE A 233 6.80 -0.45 3.99
C ILE A 233 6.62 -1.18 2.66
N ALA A 234 7.71 -1.42 1.91
CA ALA A 234 7.67 -2.11 0.64
C ALA A 234 7.16 -3.55 0.79
N VAL A 235 7.69 -4.31 1.76
CA VAL A 235 7.26 -5.69 2.03
C VAL A 235 5.79 -5.72 2.42
N MET A 236 5.37 -4.86 3.36
CA MET A 236 3.97 -4.81 3.80
C MET A 236 3.02 -4.40 2.66
N SER A 237 3.44 -3.46 1.81
CA SER A 237 2.65 -3.02 0.65
C SER A 237 2.55 -4.11 -0.42
N ILE A 238 3.61 -4.89 -0.64
CA ILE A 238 3.61 -6.02 -1.59
C ILE A 238 2.68 -7.12 -1.09
N ILE A 239 2.77 -7.50 0.20
CA ILE A 239 1.87 -8.48 0.82
C ILE A 239 0.41 -8.01 0.69
N GLY A 240 0.13 -6.76 1.04
CA GLY A 240 -1.21 -6.18 0.94
C GLY A 240 -1.71 -6.08 -0.50
N GLY A 241 -0.85 -5.75 -1.47
CA GLY A 241 -1.18 -5.70 -2.89
C GLY A 241 -1.59 -7.06 -3.46
N LEU A 242 -0.87 -8.13 -3.08
CA LEU A 242 -1.21 -9.50 -3.47
C LEU A 242 -2.53 -9.95 -2.85
N GLN A 243 -2.81 -9.64 -1.59
CA GLN A 243 -4.08 -9.99 -0.92
C GLN A 243 -5.28 -9.18 -1.46
N GLY A 244 -5.09 -7.87 -1.66
CA GLY A 244 -6.15 -6.95 -2.09
C GLY A 244 -6.61 -7.17 -3.53
N ALA A 245 -5.73 -7.67 -4.41
CA ALA A 245 -6.12 -8.06 -5.76
C ALA A 245 -6.92 -9.37 -5.80
N LEU A 246 -6.57 -10.34 -4.94
CA LEU A 246 -7.24 -11.64 -4.86
C LEU A 246 -8.67 -11.55 -4.32
N ASN A 247 -8.95 -10.65 -3.36
CA ASN A 247 -10.32 -10.43 -2.86
C ASN A 247 -11.28 -9.77 -3.87
N ARG A 248 -10.76 -9.17 -4.94
CA ARG A 248 -11.56 -8.48 -5.97
C ARG A 248 -11.91 -9.36 -7.17
N SER A 249 -11.29 -10.54 -7.32
CA SER A 249 -11.64 -11.49 -8.40
C SER A 249 -12.81 -12.41 -8.04
N THR A 250 -13.29 -12.38 -6.79
CA THR A 250 -14.41 -13.18 -6.29
C THR A 250 -15.73 -12.40 -6.16
N SER A 251 -15.78 -11.18 -6.69
CA SER A 251 -16.97 -10.31 -6.78
C SER A 251 -17.14 -9.80 -8.20
#